data_AF-A0A9Q3Z052-F1
#
_entry.id   AF-A0A9Q3Z052-F1
#
_cell.length_a   1.000
_cell.length_b   1.000
_cell.length_c   1.000
_cell.angle_alpha   90.00
_cell.angle_beta   90.00
_cell.angle_gamma   90.00
#
_symmetry.space_group_name_H-M   'P 1'
#
loop_
_entity.id
_entity.type
_entity.pdbx_description
1 polymer ?
#
loop_
_entity_poly.entity_id
_entity_poly.type
_entity_poly.pdbx_seq_one_letter_code
_entity_poly.pdbx_strand_id
1 'polypeptide(L)'
;MKITKSIYILVLMAVLSLVGNLIGSKHGIFEALPGMIILVIIAILGIILSKVMPGKIPSVAYIVTIGCIVTYPGFPVAESVTKYITKVDFLSLTTPILAYVGISIGKDLESFKKSGWRIIVVSCVVFIGTYLGSAVIAQLILKSLGQI
;
A
#
# COMPACT_ATOMS: atom_id res chain seq x y z
N MET A 1 -10.44 -6.40 -14.50
CA MET A 1 -11.19 -5.15 -14.23
C MET A 1 -10.94 -4.11 -15.33
N LYS A 2 -11.99 -3.39 -15.78
CA LYS A 2 -11.82 -2.22 -16.67
C LYS A 2 -11.02 -1.15 -15.93
N ILE A 3 -10.07 -0.49 -16.60
CA ILE A 3 -9.16 0.54 -16.01
C ILE A 3 -9.97 1.61 -15.27
N THR A 4 -11.11 2.00 -15.84
CA THR A 4 -12.03 2.99 -15.28
C THR A 4 -12.50 2.67 -13.86
N LYS A 5 -12.74 1.38 -13.54
CA LYS A 5 -13.14 0.98 -12.17
C LYS A 5 -11.99 1.10 -11.18
N SER A 6 -10.78 0.73 -11.58
CA SER A 6 -9.59 0.85 -10.74
C SER A 6 -9.26 2.30 -10.43
N ILE A 7 -9.39 3.19 -11.42
CA ILE A 7 -9.19 4.63 -11.23
C ILE A 7 -10.24 5.20 -10.25
N TYR A 8 -11.52 4.82 -10.41
CA TYR A 8 -12.57 5.28 -9.50
C TYR A 8 -12.29 4.88 -8.04
N ILE A 9 -11.90 3.63 -7.82
CA ILE A 9 -11.55 3.14 -6.47
C ILE A 9 -10.33 3.88 -5.93
N LEU A 10 -9.29 4.10 -6.75
CA LEU A 10 -8.09 4.83 -6.36
C LEU A 10 -8.41 6.26 -5.90
N VAL A 11 -9.21 6.99 -6.68
CA VAL A 11 -9.62 8.37 -6.34
C VAL A 11 -10.47 8.38 -5.09
N LEU A 12 -11.41 7.44 -4.95
CA LEU A 12 -12.23 7.31 -3.74
C LEU A 12 -11.37 7.07 -2.49
N MET A 13 -10.42 6.12 -2.55
CA MET A 13 -9.49 5.87 -1.46
C MET A 13 -8.62 7.10 -1.16
N ALA A 14 -8.25 7.85 -2.20
CA ALA A 14 -7.46 9.07 -2.03
C ALA A 14 -8.20 10.17 -1.27
N VAL A 15 -9.46 10.42 -1.64
CA VAL A 15 -10.30 11.39 -0.94
C VAL A 15 -10.54 10.96 0.51
N LEU A 16 -10.91 9.70 0.73
CA LEU A 16 -11.14 9.18 2.09
C LEU A 16 -9.87 9.25 2.95
N SER A 17 -8.70 9.01 2.37
CA SER A 17 -7.43 9.12 3.08
C SER A 17 -7.05 10.56 3.40
N LEU A 18 -7.36 11.53 2.54
CA LEU A 18 -7.14 12.94 2.83
C LEU A 18 -8.02 13.42 3.99
N VAL A 19 -9.27 12.95 4.04
CA VAL A 19 -10.16 13.17 5.18
C VAL A 19 -9.60 12.48 6.43
N GLY A 20 -9.11 11.24 6.31
CA GLY A 20 -8.45 10.53 7.40
C GLY A 20 -7.25 11.29 7.97
N ASN A 21 -6.45 11.93 7.09
CA ASN A 21 -5.28 12.70 7.49
C ASN A 21 -5.62 13.92 8.36
N LEU A 22 -6.83 14.50 8.23
CA LEU A 22 -7.30 15.55 9.17
C LEU A 22 -7.50 15.04 10.59
N ILE A 23 -7.92 13.79 10.72
CA ILE A 23 -8.36 13.19 11.98
C ILE A 23 -7.17 12.53 12.68
N GLY A 24 -6.31 11.85 11.91
CA GLY A 24 -5.19 11.06 12.41
C GLY A 24 -3.85 11.78 12.51
N SER A 25 -3.63 12.87 11.75
CA SER A 25 -2.30 13.44 11.55
C SER A 25 -2.16 14.88 12.04
N LYS A 26 -0.92 15.30 12.33
CA LYS A 26 -0.59 16.71 12.61
C LYS A 26 -0.53 17.59 11.35
N HIS A 27 -0.65 17.01 10.16
CA HIS A 27 -0.51 17.71 8.87
C HIS A 27 -1.90 17.93 8.23
N GLY A 28 -2.20 19.16 7.82
CA GLY A 28 -3.49 19.49 7.20
C GLY A 28 -3.66 18.86 5.80
N ILE A 29 -4.90 18.82 5.30
CA ILE A 29 -5.21 18.31 3.94
C ILE A 29 -4.35 18.97 2.88
N PHE A 30 -4.21 20.30 2.94
CA PHE A 30 -3.49 21.06 1.91
C PHE A 30 -1.99 20.71 1.86
N GLU A 31 -1.39 20.30 2.98
CA GLU A 31 0.01 19.85 3.01
C GLU A 31 0.18 18.43 2.44
N ALA A 32 -0.80 17.56 2.65
CA ALA A 32 -0.76 16.17 2.20
C ALA A 32 -1.27 15.97 0.77
N LEU A 33 -2.03 16.93 0.24
CA LEU A 33 -2.64 16.86 -1.10
C LEU A 33 -1.60 16.61 -2.20
N PRO A 34 -0.44 17.32 -2.26
CA PRO A 34 0.56 17.06 -3.28
C PRO A 34 1.14 15.64 -3.19
N GLY A 35 1.40 15.15 -1.97
CA GLY A 35 1.88 13.79 -1.74
C GLY A 35 0.87 12.75 -2.20
N MET A 36 -0.42 12.99 -1.93
CA MET A 36 -1.48 12.06 -2.34
C MET A 36 -1.66 12.00 -3.85
N ILE A 37 -1.54 13.14 -4.54
CA ILE A 37 -1.57 13.18 -6.01
C ILE A 37 -0.42 12.35 -6.59
N ILE A 38 0.79 12.49 -6.04
CA ILE A 38 1.96 11.71 -6.47
C ILE A 38 1.70 10.21 -6.30
N LEU A 39 1.17 9.78 -5.15
CA LEU A 39 0.84 8.38 -4.89
C LEU A 39 -0.21 7.83 -5.88
N VAL A 40 -1.24 8.62 -6.19
CA VAL A 40 -2.26 8.23 -7.18
C VAL A 40 -1.67 8.11 -8.59
N ILE A 41 -0.79 9.02 -8.99
CA ILE A 41 -0.10 8.98 -10.29
C ILE A 41 0.76 7.70 -10.40
N ILE A 42 1.55 7.40 -9.36
CA ILE A 42 2.38 6.17 -9.32
C ILE A 42 1.50 4.93 -9.45
N ALA A 43 0.37 4.88 -8.73
CA ALA A 43 -0.57 3.77 -8.79
C ALA A 43 -1.18 3.59 -10.20
N ILE A 44 -1.59 4.68 -10.84
CA ILE A 44 -2.13 4.66 -12.21
C ILE A 44 -1.07 4.14 -13.19
N LEU A 45 0.16 4.65 -13.12
CA LEU A 45 1.26 4.22 -13.99
C LEU A 45 1.56 2.73 -13.80
N GLY A 46 1.61 2.24 -12.56
CA GLY A 46 1.82 0.81 -12.28
C GLY A 46 0.68 -0.08 -12.79
N ILE A 47 -0.57 0.36 -12.71
CA ILE A 47 -1.73 -0.37 -13.27
C ILE A 47 -1.68 -0.41 -14.80
N ILE A 48 -1.34 0.70 -15.45
CA ILE A 48 -1.19 0.76 -16.91
C ILE A 48 -0.05 -0.17 -17.34
N LEU A 49 1.11 -0.07 -16.69
CA LEU A 49 2.29 -0.88 -17.01
C LEU A 49 2.00 -2.38 -16.85
N SER A 50 1.29 -2.77 -15.80
CA SER A 50 0.84 -4.14 -15.56
C SER A 50 -0.07 -4.70 -16.66
N LYS A 51 -0.77 -3.85 -17.41
CA LYS A 51 -1.63 -4.27 -18.53
C LYS A 51 -0.91 -4.32 -19.87
N VAL A 52 0.13 -3.51 -20.04
CA VAL A 52 0.92 -3.44 -21.28
C VAL A 52 2.01 -4.52 -21.29
N MET A 53 2.62 -4.80 -20.13
CA MET A 53 3.71 -5.76 -20.02
C MET A 53 3.20 -7.22 -20.15
N PRO A 54 3.87 -8.06 -20.95
CA PRO A 54 3.57 -9.48 -21.01
C PRO A 54 4.05 -10.18 -19.74
N GLY A 55 3.15 -10.91 -19.09
CA GLY A 55 3.44 -11.61 -17.85
C GLY A 55 2.32 -11.35 -16.85
N LYS A 56 1.81 -12.40 -16.19
CA LYS A 56 0.73 -12.32 -15.21
C LYS A 56 1.23 -11.74 -13.87
N ILE A 57 2.07 -10.70 -13.93
CA ILE A 57 2.65 -10.05 -12.76
C ILE A 57 1.57 -9.15 -12.15
N PRO A 58 1.32 -9.25 -10.83
CA PRO A 58 0.36 -8.39 -10.13
C PRO A 58 0.69 -6.92 -10.30
N SER A 59 -0.33 -6.07 -10.48
CA SER A 59 -0.12 -4.62 -10.65
C SER A 59 0.63 -3.99 -9.48
N VAL A 60 0.44 -4.53 -8.27
CA VAL A 60 1.13 -4.09 -7.04
C VAL A 60 2.65 -4.14 -7.20
N ALA A 61 3.21 -5.15 -7.88
CA ALA A 61 4.65 -5.25 -8.08
C ALA A 61 5.19 -4.05 -8.89
N TYR A 62 4.50 -3.67 -9.97
CA TYR A 62 4.89 -2.51 -10.78
C TYR A 62 4.75 -1.19 -10.01
N ILE A 63 3.69 -1.04 -9.21
CA ILE A 63 3.48 0.15 -8.39
C ILE A 63 4.65 0.31 -7.39
N VAL A 64 5.03 -0.78 -6.70
CA VAL A 64 6.15 -0.78 -5.75
C VAL A 64 7.46 -0.47 -6.46
N THR A 65 7.74 -1.08 -7.61
CA THR A 65 8.96 -0.83 -8.38
C THR A 65 9.08 0.64 -8.81
N ILE A 66 8.01 1.22 -9.37
CA ILE A 66 7.99 2.64 -9.75
C ILE A 66 8.19 3.53 -8.51
N GLY A 67 7.49 3.21 -7.41
CA GLY A 67 7.65 3.91 -6.14
C GLY A 67 9.11 3.93 -5.68
N CYS A 68 9.77 2.77 -5.63
CA CYS A 68 11.17 2.64 -5.24
C CYS A 68 12.13 3.40 -6.16
N ILE A 69 11.90 3.40 -7.48
CA ILE A 69 12.74 4.14 -8.43
C ILE A 69 12.62 5.64 -8.18
N VAL A 70 11.40 6.14 -8.02
CA VAL A 70 11.14 7.56 -7.88
C VAL A 70 11.62 8.10 -6.53
N THR A 71 11.66 7.26 -5.48
CA THR A 71 12.17 7.63 -4.14
C THR A 71 13.63 7.27 -3.91
N TYR A 72 14.32 6.66 -4.87
CA TYR A 72 15.72 6.25 -4.72
C TYR A 72 16.66 7.44 -4.53
N PRO A 73 17.55 7.45 -3.52
CA PRO A 73 18.53 8.51 -3.31
C PRO A 73 19.54 8.53 -4.48
N GLY A 74 19.33 9.47 -5.42
CA GLY A 74 20.06 9.57 -6.68
C GLY A 74 19.15 9.81 -7.89
N PHE A 75 17.84 9.61 -7.76
CA PHE A 75 16.87 9.98 -8.78
C PHE A 75 16.53 11.49 -8.68
N PRO A 76 16.47 12.25 -9.79
CA PRO A 76 16.41 13.72 -9.77
C PRO A 76 15.17 14.29 -9.08
N VAL A 77 14.10 13.50 -8.93
CA VAL A 77 12.84 13.93 -8.32
C VAL A 77 12.66 13.36 -6.89
N ALA A 78 13.59 12.55 -6.40
CA ALA A 78 13.43 11.79 -5.16
C ALA A 78 13.23 12.64 -3.92
N GLU A 79 14.00 13.72 -3.76
CA GLU A 79 13.91 14.59 -2.58
C GLU A 79 12.55 15.30 -2.52
N SER A 80 12.12 15.91 -3.62
CA SER A 80 10.81 16.55 -3.74
C SER A 80 9.67 15.57 -3.48
N VAL A 81 9.70 14.39 -4.11
CA VAL A 81 8.66 13.35 -3.94
C VAL A 81 8.58 12.89 -2.49
N THR A 82 9.72 12.61 -1.87
CA THR A 82 9.78 12.14 -0.48
C THR A 82 9.28 13.21 0.49
N LYS A 83 9.62 14.48 0.26
CA LYS A 83 9.15 15.62 1.06
C LYS A 83 7.63 15.76 1.07
N TYR A 84 6.96 15.51 -0.05
CA TYR A 84 5.50 15.58 -0.12
C TYR A 84 4.82 14.30 0.40
N ILE A 85 5.38 13.13 0.13
CA ILE A 85 4.81 11.84 0.58
C ILE A 85 4.88 11.70 2.10
N THR A 86 5.93 12.20 2.76
CA THR A 86 6.05 12.17 4.24
C THR A 86 4.97 12.97 4.96
N LYS A 87 4.23 13.84 4.26
CA LYS A 87 3.08 14.57 4.79
C LYS A 87 1.76 13.79 4.70
N VAL A 88 1.76 12.67 3.97
CA VAL A 88 0.62 11.75 3.86
C VAL A 88 0.73 10.71 4.96
N ASP A 89 -0.31 10.61 5.80
CA ASP A 89 -0.41 9.50 6.74
C ASP A 89 -0.89 8.22 6.06
N PHE A 90 -0.01 7.23 6.05
CA PHE A 90 -0.30 5.93 5.47
C PHE A 90 -1.28 5.12 6.33
N LEU A 91 -1.40 5.39 7.63
CA LEU A 91 -2.37 4.69 8.49
C LEU A 91 -3.80 5.09 8.13
N SER A 92 -4.02 6.35 7.77
CA SER A 92 -5.30 6.85 7.28
C SER A 92 -5.79 6.14 6.00
N LEU A 93 -4.87 5.60 5.18
CA LEU A 93 -5.22 4.76 4.01
C LEU A 93 -5.84 3.42 4.41
N THR A 94 -5.53 2.92 5.61
CA THR A 94 -5.98 1.59 6.05
C THR A 94 -7.47 1.60 6.38
N THR A 95 -8.01 2.72 6.90
CA THR A 95 -9.41 2.86 7.30
C THR A 95 -10.41 2.52 6.18
N PRO A 96 -10.36 3.15 4.99
CA PRO A 96 -11.31 2.86 3.92
C PRO A 96 -11.14 1.45 3.35
N ILE A 97 -9.91 0.91 3.34
CA ILE A 97 -9.64 -0.47 2.94
C ILE A 97 -10.30 -1.45 3.92
N LEU A 98 -10.09 -1.23 5.22
CA LEU A 98 -10.61 -2.10 6.27
C LEU A 98 -12.14 -2.04 6.34
N ALA A 99 -12.73 -0.85 6.11
CA ALA A 99 -14.17 -0.69 5.98
C ALA A 99 -14.73 -1.49 4.79
N TYR A 100 -14.09 -1.40 3.62
CA TYR A 100 -14.50 -2.18 2.44
C TYR A 100 -14.39 -3.69 2.68
N VAL A 101 -13.28 -4.14 3.30
CA VAL A 101 -13.10 -5.55 3.68
C VAL A 101 -14.17 -5.99 4.67
N GLY A 102 -14.48 -5.18 5.69
CA GLY A 102 -15.55 -5.48 6.65
C GLY A 102 -16.92 -5.62 6.00
N ILE A 103 -17.28 -4.71 5.09
CA ILE A 103 -18.53 -4.80 4.31
C ILE A 103 -18.54 -6.04 3.43
N SER A 104 -17.41 -6.38 2.80
CA SER A 104 -17.28 -7.57 1.97
C SER A 104 -17.45 -8.86 2.76
N ILE A 105 -16.85 -8.96 3.95
CA ILE A 105 -17.03 -10.11 4.85
C ILE A 105 -18.47 -10.18 5.37
N GLY A 106 -19.11 -9.04 5.60
CA GLY A 106 -20.51 -8.95 6.01
C GLY A 106 -21.49 -9.64 5.06
N LYS A 107 -21.17 -9.69 3.75
CA LYS A 107 -21.99 -10.41 2.76
C LYS A 107 -21.94 -11.93 2.90
N ASP A 108 -20.81 -12.47 3.37
CA ASP A 108 -20.55 -13.92 3.46
C ASP A 108 -20.37 -14.36 4.92
N LEU A 109 -21.16 -13.77 5.83
CA LEU A 109 -20.99 -13.88 7.28
C LEU A 109 -21.18 -15.31 7.80
N GLU A 110 -22.04 -16.11 7.15
CA GLU A 110 -22.23 -17.54 7.50
C GLU A 110 -20.98 -18.39 7.23
N SER A 111 -20.32 -18.16 6.09
CA SER A 111 -19.07 -18.84 5.72
C SER A 111 -17.93 -18.43 6.64
N PHE A 112 -17.88 -17.13 6.96
CA PHE A 112 -16.91 -16.58 7.91
C PHE A 112 -17.09 -17.18 9.31
N LYS A 113 -18.32 -17.32 9.81
CA LYS A 113 -18.61 -17.92 11.12
C LYS A 113 -18.12 -19.38 11.21
N LYS A 114 -18.30 -20.18 10.15
CA LYS A 114 -17.80 -21.57 10.11
C LYS A 114 -16.27 -21.67 10.14
N SER A 115 -15.58 -20.67 9.56
CA SER A 115 -14.12 -20.68 9.41
C SER A 115 -13.37 -19.81 10.43
N GLY A 116 -14.08 -19.03 11.26
CA GLY A 116 -13.52 -17.96 12.09
C GLY A 116 -12.31 -18.35 12.93
N TRP A 117 -12.40 -19.46 13.68
CA TRP A 117 -11.27 -19.92 14.50
C TRP A 117 -10.04 -20.29 13.65
N ARG A 118 -10.24 -20.91 12.49
CA ARG A 118 -9.14 -21.25 11.57
C ARG A 118 -8.47 -20.00 11.01
N ILE A 119 -9.24 -18.95 10.74
CA ILE A 119 -8.71 -17.67 10.25
C ILE A 119 -7.77 -17.04 11.27
N ILE A 120 -8.10 -17.09 12.57
CA ILE A 120 -7.23 -16.57 13.64
C ILE A 120 -5.88 -17.31 13.64
N VAL A 121 -5.92 -18.64 13.64
CA VAL A 121 -4.70 -19.47 13.63
C VAL A 121 -3.86 -19.20 12.38
N VAL A 122 -4.47 -19.19 11.20
CA VAL A 122 -3.77 -18.89 9.94
C VAL A 122 -3.17 -17.49 9.98
N SER A 123 -3.87 -16.49 10.51
CA SER A 123 -3.36 -15.12 10.63
C SER A 123 -2.14 -15.05 11.53
N CYS A 124 -2.16 -15.70 12.70
CA CYS A 124 -1.01 -15.78 13.59
C CYS A 124 0.21 -16.41 12.89
N VAL A 125 0.02 -17.54 12.23
CA VAL A 125 1.10 -18.22 11.50
C VAL A 125 1.64 -17.36 10.36
N VAL A 126 0.77 -16.67 9.60
CA VAL A 126 1.18 -15.78 8.51
C VAL A 126 1.97 -14.57 9.02
N PHE A 127 1.51 -13.92 10.10
CA PHE A 127 2.23 -12.77 10.67
C PHE A 127 3.60 -13.17 11.22
N ILE A 128 3.66 -14.27 12.00
CA ILE A 128 4.92 -14.81 12.53
C ILE A 128 5.86 -15.20 11.39
N GLY A 129 5.36 -15.95 10.40
CA GLY A 129 6.15 -16.39 9.25
C GLY A 129 6.69 -15.22 8.41
N THR A 130 5.87 -14.21 8.15
CA THR A 130 6.28 -13.02 7.38
C THR A 130 7.35 -12.22 8.13
N TYR A 131 7.18 -12.04 9.45
CA TYR A 131 8.14 -11.34 10.28
C TYR A 131 9.48 -12.10 10.37
N LEU A 132 9.44 -13.39 10.71
CA LEU A 132 10.64 -14.22 10.82
C LEU A 132 11.37 -14.33 9.48
N GLY A 133 10.65 -14.55 8.38
CA GLY A 133 11.24 -14.58 7.04
C GLY A 133 11.93 -13.27 6.68
N SER A 134 11.27 -12.13 6.95
CA SER A 134 11.86 -10.80 6.72
C SER A 134 13.09 -10.57 7.60
N ALA A 135 13.05 -10.99 8.87
CA ALA A 135 14.17 -10.85 9.80
C ALA A 135 15.40 -11.69 9.36
N VAL A 136 15.18 -12.92 8.90
CA VAL A 136 16.26 -13.78 8.39
C VAL A 136 16.91 -13.15 7.15
N ILE A 137 16.11 -12.67 6.19
CA ILE A 137 16.63 -12.00 4.99
C ILE A 137 17.42 -10.75 5.37
N ALA A 138 16.88 -9.92 6.26
CA ALA A 138 17.56 -8.72 6.74
C ALA A 138 18.90 -9.07 7.39
N GLN A 139 18.95 -10.10 8.23
CA GLN A 139 20.18 -10.51 8.90
C GLN A 139 21.23 -11.05 7.93
N LEU A 140 20.83 -11.83 6.93
CA LEU A 140 21.76 -12.32 5.89
C LEU A 140 22.36 -11.17 5.07
N ILE A 141 21.53 -10.21 4.65
CA ILE A 141 21.97 -9.06 3.85
C ILE A 141 22.88 -8.15 4.68
N LEU A 142 22.47 -7.79 5.90
CA LEU A 142 23.25 -6.90 6.77
C LEU A 142 24.60 -7.52 7.15
N LYS A 143 24.64 -8.83 7.36
CA LYS A 143 25.90 -9.57 7.58
C LYS A 143 26.79 -9.57 6.34
N SER A 144 26.22 -9.75 5.15
CA SER A 144 26.97 -9.65 3.90
C SER A 144 27.52 -8.24 3.64
N LEU A 145 26.86 -7.20 4.17
CA LEU A 145 27.30 -5.81 4.08
C LEU A 145 28.27 -5.40 5.21
N GLY A 146 28.54 -6.28 6.18
CA GLY A 146 29.38 -6.00 7.34
C GLY A 146 28.80 -4.97 8.31
N GLN A 147 27.48 -4.75 8.28
CA GLN A 147 26.78 -3.84 9.19
C GLN A 147 26.46 -4.50 10.55
N ILE A 148 26.55 -5.83 10.64
CA ILE A 148 26.41 -6.68 11.83
C ILE A 148 27.21 -7.97 11.61
#